data_AF-A0A535B5H1-F1
#
_entry.id   AF-A0A535B5H1-F1
#
_cell.length_a   1.000
_cell.length_b   1.000
_cell.length_c   1.000
_cell.angle_alpha   90.00
_cell.angle_beta   90.00
_cell.angle_gamma   90.00
#
_symmetry.space_group_name_H-M   'P 1'
#
loop_
_entity.id
_entity.type
_entity.pdbx_description
1 polymer ?
#
loop_
_entity_poly.entity_id
_entity_poly.type
_entity_poly.pdbx_seq_one_letter_code
_entity_poly.pdbx_strand_id
1 'polypeptide(L)'
;MAVHRFKQVDVFTARPFFGNPVAVVLDADDIADEEMQRIAAWTNLSETTFVLKPTITQPAYRLRIFTPAHELPFAGHPTIGSCHAVIEGGIVTPKDGRLVQECGAGNLPLRIEGAGAQRRNWVEAPEAKLMGEHPELSSTLSDVLGSPIAESPAPTAFRNGPTWLFVRFETEPAVAALKPDISALAKLSPAVTGVAAFAFVNGEQFAVHIRCSRRQLVCRRTRSRAAPTRLCRRISSTTASWKKRAASTSRRRRQRWAAMAASTSASSTTLVARRSAARR
;
A
#
# COMPACT_ATOMS: atom_id res chain seq x y z
N MET A 1 19.79 34.38 -0.36
CA MET A 1 19.15 33.10 -0.01
C MET A 1 19.21 32.22 -1.25
N ALA A 2 19.61 30.96 -1.14
CA ALA A 2 19.55 30.02 -2.26
C ALA A 2 18.08 29.77 -2.64
N VAL A 3 17.81 29.55 -3.92
CA VAL A 3 16.47 29.33 -4.45
C VAL A 3 16.44 27.96 -5.12
N HIS A 4 15.53 27.10 -4.67
CA HIS A 4 15.35 25.76 -5.23
C HIS A 4 14.02 25.66 -5.96
N ARG A 5 14.00 24.85 -7.02
CA ARG A 5 12.74 24.52 -7.70
C ARG A 5 11.94 23.58 -6.79
N PHE A 6 10.65 23.86 -6.68
CA PHE A 6 9.73 23.11 -5.83
C PHE A 6 8.54 22.61 -6.64
N LYS A 7 8.11 21.37 -6.38
CA LYS A 7 6.87 20.81 -6.91
C LYS A 7 6.12 20.11 -5.79
N GLN A 8 4.82 20.37 -5.67
CA GLN A 8 3.93 19.55 -4.88
C GLN A 8 3.11 18.66 -5.83
N VAL A 9 3.24 17.35 -5.68
CA VAL A 9 2.69 16.37 -6.63
C VAL A 9 1.64 15.50 -5.93
N ASP A 10 0.42 15.48 -6.46
CA ASP A 10 -0.59 14.53 -6.04
C ASP A 10 -0.37 13.17 -6.70
N VAL A 11 -0.01 12.18 -5.89
CA VAL A 11 0.31 10.83 -6.38
C VAL A 11 -0.95 9.95 -6.43
N PHE A 12 -0.97 9.00 -7.37
CA PHE A 12 -2.08 8.05 -7.63
C PHE A 12 -3.37 8.66 -8.19
N THR A 13 -3.31 9.90 -8.69
CA THR A 13 -4.43 10.57 -9.34
C THR A 13 -3.94 11.34 -10.57
N ALA A 14 -4.82 11.52 -11.55
CA ALA A 14 -4.65 12.52 -12.61
C ALA A 14 -5.46 13.80 -12.34
N ARG A 15 -6.23 13.81 -11.24
CA ARG A 15 -7.07 14.92 -10.81
C ARG A 15 -6.42 15.62 -9.62
N PRO A 16 -6.12 16.93 -9.71
CA PRO A 16 -5.60 17.70 -8.58
C PRO A 16 -6.46 17.56 -7.33
N PHE A 17 -5.82 17.46 -6.17
CA PHE A 17 -6.40 17.38 -4.83
C PHE A 17 -7.12 16.06 -4.49
N PHE A 18 -6.98 15.03 -5.32
CA PHE A 18 -7.57 13.69 -5.08
C PHE A 18 -6.52 12.59 -4.83
N GLY A 19 -5.25 12.96 -4.69
CA GLY A 19 -4.13 12.04 -4.55
C GLY A 19 -3.57 12.02 -3.14
N ASN A 20 -2.39 11.40 -3.01
CA ASN A 20 -1.54 11.57 -1.83
C ASN A 20 -0.42 12.58 -2.17
N PRO A 21 -0.42 13.78 -1.57
CA PRO A 21 0.54 14.82 -1.92
C PRO A 21 1.94 14.49 -1.40
N VAL A 22 2.96 14.76 -2.22
CA VAL A 22 4.36 14.80 -1.80
C VAL A 22 4.99 16.13 -2.21
N ALA A 23 5.74 16.74 -1.31
CA ALA A 23 6.60 17.89 -1.62
C ALA A 23 7.92 17.39 -2.20
N VAL A 24 8.36 17.95 -3.33
CA VAL A 24 9.59 17.59 -4.03
C VAL A 24 10.43 18.84 -4.22
N VAL A 25 11.59 18.88 -3.56
CA VAL A 25 12.63 19.89 -3.73
C VAL A 25 13.63 19.36 -4.76
N LEU A 26 13.80 20.09 -5.87
CA LEU A 26 14.71 19.73 -6.94
C LEU A 26 16.06 20.43 -6.77
N ASP A 27 17.13 19.82 -7.31
CA ASP A 27 18.50 20.35 -7.26
C ASP A 27 18.95 20.68 -5.83
N ALA A 28 18.85 19.70 -4.94
CA ALA A 28 19.03 19.85 -3.49
C ALA A 28 20.40 19.37 -2.97
N ASP A 29 21.44 19.39 -3.83
CA ASP A 29 22.78 18.90 -3.48
C ASP A 29 23.48 19.75 -2.39
N ASP A 30 23.07 21.01 -2.24
CA ASP A 30 23.62 22.01 -1.33
C ASP A 30 22.82 22.19 -0.04
N ILE A 31 21.72 21.45 0.13
CA ILE A 31 20.89 21.50 1.35
C ILE A 31 21.45 20.52 2.38
N ALA A 32 21.82 21.01 3.55
CA ALA A 32 22.32 20.17 4.65
C ALA A 32 21.20 19.29 5.26
N ASP A 33 21.59 18.16 5.86
CA ASP A 33 20.68 17.17 6.44
C ASP A 33 19.69 17.77 7.45
N GLU A 34 20.16 18.61 8.36
CA GLU A 34 19.33 19.27 9.37
C GLU A 34 18.35 20.26 8.72
N GLU A 35 18.73 20.87 7.60
CA GLU A 35 17.84 21.74 6.84
C GLU A 35 16.80 20.96 6.06
N MET A 36 17.17 19.83 5.44
CA MET A 36 16.20 18.91 4.83
C MET A 36 15.14 18.45 5.83
N GLN A 37 15.56 18.08 7.04
CA GLN A 37 14.64 17.67 8.11
C GLN A 37 13.75 18.82 8.59
N ARG A 38 14.29 20.04 8.74
CA ARG A 38 13.50 21.24 9.09
C ARG A 38 12.47 21.58 8.02
N ILE A 39 12.85 21.50 6.73
CA ILE A 39 11.93 21.71 5.61
C ILE A 39 10.81 20.65 5.64
N ALA A 40 11.16 19.37 5.82
CA ALA A 40 10.16 18.30 5.89
C ALA A 40 9.19 18.44 7.08
N ALA A 41 9.67 18.95 8.22
CA ALA A 41 8.82 19.29 9.35
C ALA A 41 7.90 20.48 9.05
N TRP A 42 8.43 21.51 8.37
CA TRP A 42 7.69 22.73 8.03
C TRP A 42 6.61 22.50 6.96
N THR A 43 6.88 21.69 5.93
CA THR A 43 5.88 21.36 4.90
C THR A 43 4.68 20.60 5.49
N ASN A 44 4.91 19.85 6.58
CA ASN A 44 3.88 19.12 7.32
C ASN A 44 3.01 18.20 6.42
N LEU A 45 3.63 17.66 5.37
CA LEU A 45 3.10 16.55 4.58
C LEU A 45 3.56 15.22 5.19
N SER A 46 3.00 14.10 4.71
CA SER A 46 3.46 12.78 5.15
C SER A 46 4.95 12.59 4.84
N GLU A 47 5.39 13.05 3.67
CA GLU A 47 6.80 13.03 3.27
C GLU A 47 7.15 14.25 2.40
N THR A 48 8.41 14.67 2.51
CA THR A 48 9.09 15.61 1.61
C THR A 48 10.32 14.94 1.03
N THR A 49 10.57 15.15 -0.25
CA THR A 49 11.71 14.55 -0.94
C THR A 49 12.67 15.59 -1.49
N PHE A 50 13.93 15.21 -1.55
CA PHE A 50 15.02 16.03 -2.04
C PHE A 50 15.71 15.27 -3.16
N VAL A 51 15.75 15.87 -4.35
CA VAL A 51 16.38 15.30 -5.53
C VAL A 51 17.82 15.81 -5.61
N LEU A 52 18.76 14.87 -5.63
CA LEU A 52 20.19 15.12 -5.69
C LEU A 52 20.78 14.50 -6.95
N LYS A 53 22.01 14.89 -7.29
CA LYS A 53 22.80 14.22 -8.33
C LYS A 53 23.03 12.75 -7.94
N PRO A 54 22.85 11.80 -8.87
CA PRO A 54 23.16 10.40 -8.63
C PRO A 54 24.67 10.21 -8.52
N THR A 55 25.10 9.19 -7.77
CA THR A 55 26.51 8.75 -7.77
C THR A 55 26.77 7.65 -8.80
N ILE A 56 25.73 7.22 -9.52
CA ILE A 56 25.76 6.14 -10.51
C ILE A 56 25.55 6.67 -11.94
N THR A 57 25.86 5.83 -12.93
CA THR A 57 25.66 6.14 -14.35
C THR A 57 24.20 6.44 -14.68
N GLN A 58 23.99 7.47 -15.50
CA GLN A 58 22.68 7.89 -15.98
C GLN A 58 22.05 6.89 -16.98
N PRO A 59 20.70 6.84 -17.12
CA PRO A 59 19.71 7.74 -16.51
C PRO A 59 19.39 7.37 -15.06
N ALA A 60 19.73 8.27 -14.13
CA ALA A 60 19.52 8.10 -12.72
C ALA A 60 19.32 9.45 -12.01
N TYR A 61 18.71 9.42 -10.84
CA TYR A 61 18.69 10.52 -9.87
C TYR A 61 18.81 9.93 -8.47
N ARG A 62 19.32 10.71 -7.51
CA ARG A 62 19.34 10.31 -6.11
C ARG A 62 18.19 11.01 -5.36
N LEU A 63 17.54 10.28 -4.48
CA LEU A 63 16.39 10.75 -3.73
C LEU A 63 16.59 10.48 -2.25
N ARG A 64 16.45 11.54 -1.44
CA ARG A 64 16.28 11.43 0.00
C ARG A 64 14.82 11.71 0.37
N ILE A 65 14.29 10.97 1.34
CA ILE A 65 12.87 10.98 1.68
C ILE A 65 12.74 11.22 3.18
N PHE A 66 12.10 12.31 3.55
CA PHE A 66 11.93 12.71 4.95
C PHE A 66 10.47 12.73 5.33
N THR A 67 10.16 12.15 6.49
CA THR A 67 8.94 12.51 7.23
C THR A 67 9.18 13.80 8.01
N PRO A 68 8.16 14.39 8.65
CA PRO A 68 8.36 15.51 9.58
C PRO A 68 9.30 15.20 10.76
N ALA A 69 9.59 13.92 11.04
CA ALA A 69 10.34 13.50 12.22
C ALA A 69 11.70 12.86 11.93
N HIS A 70 11.86 12.17 10.80
CA HIS A 70 13.08 11.44 10.45
C HIS A 70 13.13 11.10 8.95
N GLU A 71 14.33 10.77 8.47
CA GLU A 71 14.57 10.24 7.13
C GLU A 71 14.13 8.77 7.00
N LEU A 72 13.55 8.41 5.85
CA LEU A 72 13.19 7.05 5.47
C LEU A 72 14.13 6.54 4.37
N PRO A 73 14.57 5.27 4.44
CA PRO A 73 15.38 4.68 3.37
C PRO A 73 14.59 4.51 2.07
N PHE A 74 13.26 4.33 2.17
CA PHE A 74 12.36 4.18 1.02
C PHE A 74 10.91 4.47 1.41
N ALA A 75 10.16 5.07 0.48
CA ALA A 75 8.72 5.13 0.50
C ALA A 75 8.15 5.12 -0.93
N GLY A 76 7.02 4.43 -1.13
CA GLY A 76 6.46 4.16 -2.45
C GLY A 76 5.89 5.40 -3.16
N HIS A 77 4.91 6.09 -2.55
CA HIS A 77 4.31 7.26 -3.20
C HIS A 77 5.30 8.43 -3.37
N PRO A 78 6.25 8.70 -2.45
CA PRO A 78 7.25 9.74 -2.65
C PRO A 78 8.19 9.40 -3.82
N THR A 79 8.54 8.12 -4.01
CA THR A 79 9.29 7.65 -5.19
C THR A 79 8.53 7.92 -6.50
N ILE A 80 7.23 7.58 -6.56
CA ILE A 80 6.43 7.80 -7.78
C ILE A 80 6.24 9.29 -8.08
N GLY A 81 5.95 10.10 -7.07
CA GLY A 81 5.77 11.55 -7.21
C GLY A 81 7.07 12.26 -7.59
N SER A 82 8.19 11.88 -6.97
CA SER A 82 9.51 12.44 -7.32
C SER A 82 9.94 12.03 -8.71
N CYS A 83 9.71 10.77 -9.11
CA CYS A 83 9.93 10.31 -10.49
C CYS A 83 9.14 11.15 -11.50
N HIS A 84 7.89 11.48 -11.19
CA HIS A 84 7.09 12.36 -12.04
C HIS A 84 7.71 13.76 -12.13
N ALA A 85 8.09 14.34 -10.99
CA ALA A 85 8.66 15.68 -10.89
C ALA A 85 10.01 15.82 -11.61
N VAL A 86 10.91 14.84 -11.52
CA VAL A 86 12.23 14.88 -12.17
C VAL A 86 12.14 14.75 -13.69
N ILE A 87 11.22 13.93 -14.20
CA ILE A 87 10.99 13.79 -15.64
C ILE A 87 10.34 15.06 -16.19
N GLU A 88 9.30 15.57 -15.52
CA GLU A 88 8.61 16.79 -15.94
C GLU A 88 9.51 18.04 -15.83
N GLY A 89 10.35 18.11 -14.80
CA GLY A 89 11.29 19.20 -14.59
C GLY A 89 12.54 19.15 -15.47
N GLY A 90 12.67 18.16 -16.36
CA GLY A 90 13.81 17.99 -17.24
C GLY A 90 15.13 17.65 -16.54
N ILE A 91 15.07 17.15 -15.29
CA ILE A 91 16.27 16.76 -14.51
C ILE A 91 16.92 15.52 -15.12
N VAL A 92 16.09 14.54 -15.50
CA VAL A 92 16.54 13.27 -16.06
C VAL A 92 15.58 12.80 -17.14
N THR A 93 16.15 12.33 -18.24
CA THR A 93 15.40 11.74 -19.35
C THR A 93 15.51 10.22 -19.25
N PRO A 94 14.39 9.48 -19.08
CA PRO A 94 14.41 8.03 -19.12
C PRO A 94 14.96 7.51 -20.46
N LYS A 95 15.67 6.38 -20.43
CA LYS A 95 16.19 5.70 -21.63
C LYS A 95 15.46 4.38 -21.81
N ASP A 96 14.86 4.15 -22.98
CA ASP A 96 14.12 2.93 -23.30
C ASP A 96 13.05 2.57 -22.24
N GLY A 97 12.36 3.58 -21.73
CA GLY A 97 11.35 3.43 -20.67
C GLY A 97 11.93 3.04 -19.30
N ARG A 98 13.24 3.17 -19.09
CA ARG A 98 13.94 2.84 -17.84
C ARG A 98 14.58 4.06 -17.20
N LEU A 99 14.57 4.08 -15.88
CA LEU A 99 15.19 5.09 -15.03
C LEU A 99 15.62 4.40 -13.73
N VAL A 100 16.68 4.88 -13.08
CA VAL A 100 17.08 4.38 -11.75
C VAL A 100 16.90 5.49 -10.71
N GLN A 101 16.31 5.16 -9.57
CA GLN A 101 16.33 6.01 -8.38
C GLN A 101 17.31 5.43 -7.37
N GLU A 102 18.36 6.16 -7.05
CA GLU A 102 19.24 5.86 -5.92
C GLU A 102 18.62 6.43 -4.64
N CYS A 103 18.52 5.64 -3.57
CA CYS A 103 17.99 6.10 -2.28
C CYS A 103 18.56 5.26 -1.13
N GLY A 104 18.16 5.52 0.12
CA GLY A 104 18.66 4.79 1.30
C GLY A 104 18.38 3.28 1.29
N ALA A 105 17.46 2.80 0.45
CA ALA A 105 17.22 1.37 0.21
C ALA A 105 18.02 0.78 -0.96
N GLY A 106 18.93 1.56 -1.57
CA GLY A 106 19.73 1.19 -2.72
C GLY A 106 19.18 1.71 -4.06
N ASN A 107 19.57 1.04 -5.14
CA ASN A 107 19.23 1.42 -6.52
C ASN A 107 17.91 0.77 -6.94
N LEU A 108 16.86 1.57 -7.05
CA LEU A 108 15.52 1.14 -7.39
C LEU A 108 15.26 1.30 -8.90
N PRO A 109 15.01 0.21 -9.64
CA PRO A 109 14.63 0.31 -11.04
C PRO A 109 13.21 0.86 -11.17
N LEU A 110 13.08 1.88 -12.02
CA LEU A 110 11.83 2.49 -12.41
C LEU A 110 11.53 2.16 -13.87
N ARG A 111 10.27 1.83 -14.13
CA ARG A 111 9.76 1.61 -15.49
C ARG A 111 8.75 2.71 -15.81
N ILE A 112 8.94 3.36 -16.95
CA ILE A 112 8.13 4.48 -17.43
C ILE A 112 7.39 4.02 -18.67
N GLU A 113 6.07 4.15 -18.65
CA GLU A 113 5.21 3.83 -19.79
C GLU A 113 4.42 5.07 -20.21
N GLY A 114 4.32 5.31 -21.52
CA GLY A 114 3.60 6.46 -22.06
C GLY A 114 4.31 7.80 -21.83
N ALA A 115 3.60 8.90 -22.12
CA ALA A 115 4.12 10.25 -22.05
C ALA A 115 3.03 11.27 -21.65
N GLY A 116 3.45 12.48 -21.27
CA GLY A 116 2.56 13.56 -20.87
C GLY A 116 1.57 13.15 -19.76
N ALA A 117 0.30 13.52 -19.92
CA ALA A 117 -0.77 13.21 -18.98
C ALA A 117 -1.10 11.71 -18.86
N GLN A 118 -0.68 10.88 -19.82
CA GLN A 118 -0.91 9.43 -19.82
C GLN A 118 0.28 8.64 -19.27
N ARG A 119 1.35 9.32 -18.83
CA ARG A 119 2.55 8.68 -18.30
C ARG A 119 2.23 7.90 -17.03
N ARG A 120 2.70 6.65 -16.97
CA ARG A 120 2.64 5.80 -15.78
C ARG A 120 4.05 5.45 -15.32
N ASN A 121 4.31 5.73 -14.05
CA ASN A 121 5.57 5.42 -13.40
C ASN A 121 5.37 4.17 -12.55
N TRP A 122 6.26 3.19 -12.70
CA TRP A 122 6.24 1.93 -11.99
C TRP A 122 7.53 1.80 -11.20
N VAL A 123 7.41 1.42 -9.93
CA VAL A 123 8.55 1.08 -9.07
C VAL A 123 8.38 -0.35 -8.59
N GLU A 124 9.47 -1.11 -8.61
CA GLU A 124 9.54 -2.35 -7.85
C GLU A 124 9.96 -2.02 -6.42
N ALA A 125 8.99 -2.11 -5.50
CA ALA A 125 9.28 -1.88 -4.09
C ALA A 125 10.18 -2.99 -3.53
N PRO A 126 11.06 -2.69 -2.57
CA PRO A 126 11.80 -3.69 -1.83
C PRO A 126 10.88 -4.77 -1.23
N GLU A 127 11.40 -5.98 -1.07
CA GLU A 127 10.61 -7.07 -0.50
C GLU A 127 10.15 -6.73 0.92
N ALA A 128 8.85 -6.89 1.17
CA ALA A 128 8.28 -6.71 2.49
C ALA A 128 8.68 -7.87 3.40
N LYS A 129 9.26 -7.55 4.57
CA LYS A 129 9.61 -8.51 5.61
C LYS A 129 8.41 -8.76 6.52
N LEU A 130 8.04 -10.02 6.70
CA LEU A 130 7.05 -10.42 7.72
C LEU A 130 7.65 -10.20 9.11
N MET A 131 6.95 -9.45 9.95
CA MET A 131 7.36 -9.15 11.32
C MET A 131 6.65 -10.04 12.35
N GLY A 132 5.43 -10.52 12.04
CA GLY A 132 4.68 -11.42 12.90
C GLY A 132 3.17 -11.31 12.69
N GLU A 133 2.45 -12.31 13.19
CA GLU A 133 0.99 -12.30 13.32
C GLU A 133 0.63 -11.88 14.75
N HIS A 134 -0.46 -11.13 14.87
CA HIS A 134 -0.92 -10.48 16.10
C HIS A 134 -2.42 -10.76 16.36
N PRO A 135 -2.84 -12.04 16.48
CA PRO A 135 -4.24 -12.38 16.75
C PRO A 135 -4.76 -11.77 18.05
N GLU A 136 -3.88 -11.53 19.03
CA GLU A 136 -4.21 -10.89 20.31
C GLU A 136 -4.73 -9.46 20.16
N LEU A 137 -4.40 -8.78 19.05
CA LEU A 137 -4.84 -7.40 18.79
C LEU A 137 -6.24 -7.34 18.16
N SER A 138 -6.86 -8.46 17.81
CA SER A 138 -8.09 -8.48 16.99
C SER A 138 -9.27 -7.76 17.63
N SER A 139 -9.50 -7.97 18.94
CA SER A 139 -10.57 -7.29 19.68
C SER A 139 -10.27 -5.79 19.76
N THR A 140 -9.07 -5.43 20.24
CA THR A 140 -8.63 -4.04 20.36
C THR A 140 -8.73 -3.29 19.03
N LEU A 141 -8.33 -3.92 17.92
CA LEU A 141 -8.41 -3.32 16.58
C LEU A 141 -9.85 -3.17 16.11
N SER A 142 -10.74 -4.10 16.42
CA SER A 142 -12.17 -3.95 16.08
C SER A 142 -12.79 -2.75 16.79
N ASP A 143 -12.47 -2.59 18.08
CA ASP A 143 -12.94 -1.47 18.90
C ASP A 143 -12.37 -0.14 18.40
N VAL A 144 -11.05 -0.09 18.20
CA VAL A 144 -10.35 1.14 17.81
C VAL A 144 -10.67 1.57 16.38
N LEU A 145 -10.88 0.62 15.45
CA LEU A 145 -11.26 0.92 14.07
C LEU A 145 -12.77 1.18 13.93
N GLY A 146 -13.56 0.81 14.94
CA GLY A 146 -15.01 1.02 14.99
C GLY A 146 -15.80 0.06 14.07
N SER A 147 -15.23 -1.09 13.72
CA SER A 147 -15.88 -2.10 12.89
C SER A 147 -15.27 -3.48 13.16
N PRO A 148 -16.06 -4.57 13.13
CA PRO A 148 -15.54 -5.93 13.21
C PRO A 148 -14.51 -6.20 12.11
N ILE A 149 -13.36 -6.74 12.49
CA ILE A 149 -12.35 -7.23 11.55
C ILE A 149 -12.67 -8.68 11.15
N ALA A 150 -12.16 -9.12 10.01
CA ALA A 150 -12.26 -10.51 9.56
C ALA A 150 -11.43 -11.45 10.46
N GLU A 151 -11.91 -12.67 10.69
CA GLU A 151 -11.18 -13.66 11.50
C GLU A 151 -9.89 -14.15 10.83
N SER A 152 -9.84 -14.12 9.49
CA SER A 152 -8.69 -14.64 8.73
C SER A 152 -8.36 -13.79 7.48
N PRO A 153 -7.08 -13.42 7.29
CA PRO A 153 -5.95 -13.68 8.19
C PRO A 153 -6.01 -12.82 9.46
N ALA A 154 -5.31 -13.28 10.50
CA ALA A 154 -5.11 -12.48 11.71
C ALA A 154 -4.38 -11.16 11.37
N PRO A 155 -4.49 -10.12 12.21
CA PRO A 155 -3.68 -8.92 12.07
C PRO A 155 -2.20 -9.27 11.89
N THR A 156 -1.54 -8.74 10.87
CA THR A 156 -0.17 -9.17 10.50
C THR A 156 0.73 -7.98 10.23
N ALA A 157 1.87 -7.91 10.91
CA ALA A 157 2.82 -6.82 10.74
C ALA A 157 3.81 -7.12 9.61
N PHE A 158 4.02 -6.15 8.72
CA PHE A 158 5.02 -6.20 7.64
C PHE A 158 5.88 -4.95 7.64
N ARG A 159 7.17 -5.10 7.33
CA ARG A 159 8.11 -3.98 7.17
C ARG A 159 8.55 -3.85 5.72
N ASN A 160 8.35 -2.69 5.12
CA ASN A 160 8.77 -2.34 3.75
C ASN A 160 9.34 -0.91 3.69
N GLY A 161 10.17 -0.57 4.68
CA GLY A 161 10.48 0.80 5.09
C GLY A 161 9.85 1.02 6.47
N PRO A 162 8.66 1.64 6.56
CA PRO A 162 7.88 1.65 7.79
C PRO A 162 7.34 0.24 8.13
N THR A 163 6.92 0.04 9.38
CA THR A 163 6.27 -1.20 9.82
C THR A 163 4.76 -0.99 9.89
N TRP A 164 3.98 -1.72 9.09
CA TRP A 164 2.52 -1.58 8.99
C TRP A 164 1.82 -2.83 9.49
N LEU A 165 0.76 -2.66 10.28
CA LEU A 165 -0.09 -3.74 10.77
C LEU A 165 -1.30 -3.94 9.85
N PHE A 166 -1.29 -4.98 9.02
CA PHE A 166 -2.36 -5.31 8.09
C PHE A 166 -3.53 -5.98 8.77
N VAL A 167 -4.73 -5.43 8.55
CA VAL A 167 -5.97 -5.83 9.18
C VAL A 167 -7.03 -6.02 8.10
N ARG A 168 -7.56 -7.23 8.00
CA ARG A 168 -8.59 -7.53 7.02
C ARG A 168 -9.98 -7.26 7.59
N PHE A 169 -10.87 -6.81 6.72
CA PHE A 169 -12.32 -6.71 6.88
C PHE A 169 -13.00 -7.59 5.83
N GLU A 170 -14.24 -8.02 6.10
CA GLU A 170 -14.95 -8.90 5.19
C GLU A 170 -15.45 -8.20 3.92
N THR A 171 -15.75 -6.90 4.00
CA THR A 171 -16.36 -6.17 2.90
C THR A 171 -15.71 -4.80 2.68
N GLU A 172 -15.68 -4.34 1.43
CA GLU A 172 -15.20 -2.99 1.11
C GLU A 172 -16.02 -1.87 1.76
N PRO A 173 -17.37 -1.98 1.87
CA PRO A 173 -18.15 -1.02 2.65
C PRO A 173 -17.72 -0.90 4.12
N ALA A 174 -17.29 -2.00 4.77
CA ALA A 174 -16.80 -1.94 6.14
C ALA A 174 -15.52 -1.10 6.24
N VAL A 175 -14.59 -1.24 5.29
CA VAL A 175 -13.36 -0.43 5.23
C VAL A 175 -13.69 1.03 4.92
N ALA A 176 -14.63 1.29 4.00
CA ALA A 176 -15.00 2.64 3.61
C ALA A 176 -15.70 3.43 4.73
N ALA A 177 -16.38 2.73 5.65
CA ALA A 177 -17.12 3.31 6.75
C ALA A 177 -16.31 3.49 8.05
N LEU A 178 -15.03 3.10 8.07
CA LEU A 178 -14.20 3.17 9.28
C LEU A 178 -14.14 4.57 9.87
N LYS A 179 -14.26 4.65 11.19
CA LYS A 179 -14.09 5.86 11.98
C LYS A 179 -13.07 5.59 13.09
N PRO A 180 -11.77 5.52 12.77
CA PRO A 180 -10.77 5.09 13.73
C PRO A 180 -10.59 6.10 14.86
N ASP A 181 -10.49 5.62 16.10
CA ASP A 181 -9.98 6.42 17.20
C ASP A 181 -8.46 6.58 17.05
N ILE A 182 -8.07 7.73 16.51
CA ILE A 182 -6.67 8.06 16.25
C ILE A 182 -5.84 8.13 17.54
N SER A 183 -6.45 8.53 18.65
CA SER A 183 -5.75 8.62 19.94
C SER A 183 -5.50 7.24 20.52
N ALA A 184 -6.44 6.30 20.33
CA ALA A 184 -6.26 4.91 20.74
C ALA A 184 -5.29 4.16 19.80
N LEU A 185 -5.36 4.39 18.48
CA LEU A 185 -4.40 3.84 17.51
C LEU A 185 -2.95 4.23 17.83
N ALA A 186 -2.72 5.47 18.28
CA ALA A 186 -1.40 5.93 18.66
C ALA A 186 -0.80 5.16 19.86
N LYS A 187 -1.64 4.47 20.64
CA LYS A 187 -1.22 3.68 21.82
C LYS A 187 -0.97 2.20 21.49
N LEU A 188 -1.38 1.73 20.31
CA LEU A 188 -1.45 0.29 19.98
C LEU A 188 -0.09 -0.39 19.83
N SER A 189 1.01 0.34 19.61
CA SER A 189 2.40 -0.06 19.87
C SER A 189 3.38 0.96 19.26
N PRO A 190 4.51 1.30 19.91
CA PRO A 190 5.56 2.12 19.29
C PRO A 190 6.28 1.38 18.13
N ALA A 191 6.11 0.07 17.99
CA ALA A 191 6.78 -0.73 16.96
C ALA A 191 6.09 -0.72 15.59
N VAL A 192 4.86 -0.18 15.49
CA VAL A 192 4.11 -0.08 14.24
C VAL A 192 3.89 1.38 13.87
N THR A 193 4.16 1.71 12.61
CA THR A 193 3.93 3.03 12.02
C THR A 193 2.44 3.31 11.86
N GLY A 194 1.60 2.28 11.66
CA GLY A 194 0.16 2.41 11.61
C GLY A 194 -0.59 1.15 11.16
N VAL A 195 -1.90 1.29 10.97
CA VAL A 195 -2.82 0.16 10.70
C VAL A 195 -3.37 0.19 9.29
N ALA A 196 -3.21 -0.95 8.63
CA ALA A 196 -3.48 -1.20 7.25
C ALA A 196 -4.81 -1.95 6.99
N ALA A 197 -5.94 -1.24 6.94
CA ALA A 197 -7.30 -1.80 6.85
C ALA A 197 -7.82 -2.13 5.42
N PHE A 198 -8.10 -3.40 5.11
CA PHE A 198 -8.44 -3.86 3.75
C PHE A 198 -9.56 -4.87 3.64
N ALA A 199 -10.18 -4.96 2.47
CA ALA A 199 -11.14 -6.01 2.13
C ALA A 199 -10.97 -6.45 0.68
N PHE A 200 -11.35 -7.69 0.38
CA PHE A 200 -11.37 -8.20 -0.99
C PHE A 200 -12.69 -7.82 -1.68
N VAL A 201 -12.63 -7.46 -2.97
CA VAL A 201 -13.84 -7.20 -3.79
C VAL A 201 -13.90 -8.22 -4.91
N ASN A 202 -14.98 -9.00 -4.98
CA ASN A 202 -15.22 -10.01 -6.02
C ASN A 202 -14.12 -11.08 -6.16
N GLY A 203 -13.38 -11.40 -5.08
CA GLY A 203 -12.26 -12.35 -5.12
C GLY A 203 -11.02 -11.84 -5.86
N GLU A 204 -11.10 -10.66 -6.48
CA GLU A 204 -9.96 -9.91 -6.97
C GLU A 204 -9.40 -9.04 -5.82
N GLN A 205 -8.07 -9.01 -5.69
CA GLN A 205 -7.39 -8.25 -4.64
C GLN A 205 -7.68 -6.77 -4.82
N PHE A 206 -8.30 -6.11 -3.83
CA PHE A 206 -8.42 -4.67 -3.84
C PHE A 206 -7.98 -4.04 -2.52
N ALA A 207 -7.44 -2.82 -2.67
CA ALA A 207 -6.49 -2.22 -1.78
C ALA A 207 -7.12 -1.41 -0.63
N VAL A 208 -6.24 -1.10 0.31
CA VAL A 208 -6.39 -0.74 1.71
C VAL A 208 -6.16 0.77 1.88
N HIS A 209 -6.87 1.45 2.79
CA HIS A 209 -6.48 2.78 3.26
C HIS A 209 -6.04 2.72 4.73
N ILE A 210 -4.97 3.45 5.05
CA ILE A 210 -4.13 3.26 6.22
C ILE A 210 -3.57 4.60 6.63
N ARG A 211 -3.70 4.98 7.90
CA ARG A 211 -2.94 6.10 8.44
C ARG A 211 -2.63 5.88 9.91
N CYS A 212 -1.43 6.27 10.34
CA CYS A 212 -1.22 6.63 11.74
C CYS A 212 -0.14 7.71 11.91
N SER A 213 -0.26 8.40 13.04
CA SER A 213 0.33 9.67 13.47
C SER A 213 -0.27 10.98 12.90
N ARG A 214 -0.64 11.81 13.88
CA ARG A 214 -1.25 13.16 13.92
C ARG A 214 -1.85 13.72 12.62
N ARG A 215 -3.19 13.76 12.59
CA ARG A 215 -4.04 14.61 11.74
C ARG A 215 -3.70 14.63 10.24
N GLN A 216 -4.37 13.78 9.46
CA GLN A 216 -5.01 14.20 8.20
C GLN A 216 -5.84 13.00 7.69
N LEU A 217 -7.06 13.23 7.25
CA LEU A 217 -7.72 12.33 6.30
C LEU A 217 -6.99 12.48 4.93
N VAL A 218 -7.05 11.56 3.96
CA VAL A 218 -8.14 11.49 2.98
C VAL A 218 -8.11 10.16 2.22
N CYS A 219 -9.31 9.61 1.98
CA CYS A 219 -9.65 8.43 1.20
C CYS A 219 -9.95 8.78 -0.29
N ARG A 220 -9.48 7.97 -1.27
CA ARG A 220 -10.35 7.43 -2.35
C ARG A 220 -9.71 6.33 -3.22
N ARG A 221 -10.45 5.21 -3.34
CA ARG A 221 -10.55 4.23 -4.45
C ARG A 221 -9.41 4.22 -5.49
N THR A 222 -8.31 3.54 -5.20
CA THR A 222 -7.36 3.15 -6.26
C THR A 222 -7.75 1.81 -6.84
N ARG A 223 -8.31 1.79 -8.06
CA ARG A 223 -8.24 0.63 -8.96
C ARG A 223 -6.80 0.48 -9.45
N SER A 224 -5.85 0.18 -8.56
CA SER A 224 -4.48 -0.14 -8.95
C SER A 224 -4.30 -1.65 -8.92
N ARG A 225 -4.14 -2.25 -10.10
CA ARG A 225 -3.73 -3.65 -10.28
C ARG A 225 -2.28 -3.92 -9.85
N ALA A 226 -1.53 -2.90 -9.43
CA ALA A 226 -0.10 -3.03 -9.20
C ALA A 226 0.41 -2.12 -8.09
N ALA A 227 0.65 -2.73 -6.94
CA ALA A 227 1.63 -2.34 -5.92
C ALA A 227 1.47 -3.19 -4.64
N PRO A 228 0.24 -3.46 -4.11
CA PRO A 228 0.11 -4.39 -2.99
C PRO A 228 0.20 -5.86 -3.44
N THR A 229 0.32 -6.12 -4.74
CA THR A 229 0.05 -7.42 -5.35
C THR A 229 0.99 -8.52 -4.88
N ARG A 230 2.26 -8.26 -4.53
CA ARG A 230 3.12 -9.31 -3.95
C ARG A 230 2.83 -9.58 -2.48
N LEU A 231 2.48 -8.55 -1.71
CA LEU A 231 2.15 -8.66 -0.28
C LEU A 231 0.78 -9.32 -0.06
N CYS A 232 -0.25 -8.87 -0.78
CA CYS A 232 -1.54 -9.54 -0.82
C CYS A 232 -1.47 -10.92 -1.48
N ARG A 233 -0.62 -11.14 -2.51
CA ARG A 233 -0.39 -12.49 -3.06
C ARG A 233 0.23 -13.41 -2.02
N ARG A 234 1.18 -12.94 -1.20
CA ARG A 234 1.77 -13.73 -0.12
C ARG A 234 0.75 -14.07 0.95
N ILE A 235 -0.10 -13.12 1.36
CA ILE A 235 -1.24 -13.35 2.26
C ILE A 235 -2.20 -14.41 1.66
N SER A 236 -2.51 -14.33 0.36
CA SER A 236 -3.38 -15.28 -0.33
C SER A 236 -2.73 -16.65 -0.58
N SER A 237 -1.42 -16.71 -0.81
CA SER A 237 -0.69 -17.96 -1.05
C SER A 237 -0.41 -18.70 0.24
N THR A 238 -0.26 -17.99 1.38
CA THR A 238 -0.40 -18.60 2.69
C THR A 238 -1.81 -19.20 2.83
N THR A 239 -2.92 -18.51 2.59
CA THR A 239 -4.25 -19.16 2.72
C THR A 239 -4.46 -20.40 1.82
N ALA A 240 -3.83 -20.48 0.64
CA ALA A 240 -3.89 -21.64 -0.23
C ALA A 240 -3.08 -22.85 0.29
N SER A 241 -1.98 -22.63 1.02
CA SER A 241 -1.23 -23.72 1.65
C SER A 241 -1.95 -24.29 2.88
N TRP A 242 -2.89 -23.54 3.47
CA TRP A 242 -3.65 -23.97 4.65
C TRP A 242 -4.79 -24.94 4.30
N LYS A 243 -5.45 -24.78 3.13
CA LYS A 243 -6.41 -25.79 2.63
C LYS A 243 -5.74 -27.14 2.37
N LYS A 244 -4.46 -27.15 1.96
CA LYS A 244 -3.69 -28.39 1.72
C LYS A 244 -3.19 -29.05 3.02
N ARG A 245 -2.89 -28.28 4.07
CA ARG A 245 -2.46 -28.83 5.38
C ARG A 245 -3.61 -29.21 6.31
N ALA A 246 -4.80 -28.61 6.17
CA ALA A 246 -6.00 -29.04 6.90
C ALA A 246 -6.60 -30.36 6.36
N ALA A 247 -6.23 -30.77 5.14
CA ALA A 247 -6.68 -32.01 4.52
C ALA A 247 -5.89 -33.27 4.96
N SER A 248 -4.80 -33.12 5.73
CA SER A 248 -3.86 -34.21 6.04
C SER A 248 -3.89 -34.73 7.49
N THR A 249 -4.87 -34.36 8.32
CA THR A 249 -4.95 -34.83 9.72
C THR A 249 -6.16 -35.73 10.01
N SER A 250 -5.84 -37.02 10.12
CA SER A 250 -6.53 -38.20 10.68
C SER A 250 -8.05 -38.43 10.51
N ARG A 251 -8.35 -39.66 10.09
CA ARG A 251 -9.66 -40.28 9.80
C ARG A 251 -10.70 -40.20 10.94
N ARG A 252 -10.30 -39.90 12.18
CA ARG A 252 -11.17 -39.89 13.38
C ARG A 252 -12.04 -38.65 13.57
N ARG A 253 -11.79 -37.52 12.88
CA ARG A 253 -12.69 -36.34 12.90
C ARG A 253 -13.80 -36.37 11.84
N ARG A 254 -13.72 -37.24 10.82
CA ARG A 254 -14.76 -37.38 9.78
C ARG A 254 -16.08 -37.94 10.32
N GLN A 255 -16.05 -38.80 11.33
CA GLN A 255 -17.26 -39.41 11.88
C GLN A 255 -18.09 -38.48 12.78
N ARG A 256 -17.48 -37.42 13.35
CA ARG A 256 -18.22 -36.41 14.14
C ARG A 256 -18.88 -35.32 13.27
N TRP A 257 -18.40 -35.09 12.05
CA TRP A 257 -19.02 -34.14 11.10
C TRP A 257 -20.12 -34.76 10.24
N ALA A 258 -20.11 -36.08 10.01
CA ALA A 258 -21.16 -36.76 9.25
C ALA A 258 -22.52 -36.82 9.98
N ALA A 259 -22.54 -36.64 11.31
CA ALA A 259 -23.77 -36.58 12.10
C ALA A 259 -24.43 -35.18 12.16
N MET A 260 -23.72 -34.10 11.76
CA MET A 260 -24.28 -32.74 11.74
C MET A 260 -24.70 -32.26 10.34
N ALA A 261 -24.36 -32.99 9.28
CA ALA A 261 -24.70 -32.63 7.89
C ALA A 261 -25.95 -33.34 7.33
N ALA A 262 -26.67 -34.11 8.15
CA ALA A 262 -27.84 -34.89 7.73
C ALA A 262 -29.20 -34.21 8.01
N SER A 263 -29.24 -32.97 8.52
CA SER A 263 -30.50 -32.29 8.89
C SER A 263 -30.94 -31.17 7.94
N THR A 264 -30.22 -30.89 6.85
CA THR A 264 -30.62 -29.86 5.88
C THR A 264 -30.34 -30.31 4.45
N SER A 265 -31.09 -31.32 4.01
CA SER A 265 -31.35 -31.60 2.61
C SER A 265 -32.86 -31.68 2.40
N ALA A 266 -33.46 -30.67 1.77
CA ALA A 266 -34.71 -30.84 1.00
C ALA A 266 -34.98 -29.56 0.20
N SER A 267 -35.44 -29.77 -1.04
CA SER A 267 -35.97 -28.80 -2.00
C SER A 267 -34.91 -28.16 -2.92
N SER A 268 -34.42 -28.87 -3.95
CA SER A 268 -35.03 -29.06 -5.30
C SER A 268 -34.47 -28.03 -6.30
N THR A 269 -33.50 -28.35 -7.18
CA THR A 269 -33.54 -29.20 -8.39
C THR A 269 -33.99 -28.44 -9.66
N THR A 270 -32.98 -28.05 -10.47
CA THR A 270 -32.84 -28.26 -11.95
C THR A 270 -33.70 -27.48 -12.97
N LEU A 271 -33.04 -26.77 -13.91
CA LEU A 271 -32.92 -27.08 -15.37
C LEU A 271 -32.31 -25.87 -16.13
N VAL A 272 -31.11 -25.99 -16.74
CA VAL A 272 -30.81 -26.34 -18.15
C VAL A 272 -30.95 -25.19 -19.16
N ALA A 273 -29.89 -25.03 -19.95
CA ALA A 273 -29.67 -24.11 -21.05
C ALA A 273 -30.54 -24.36 -22.30
N ARG A 274 -30.82 -23.32 -23.10
CA ARG A 274 -30.52 -23.27 -24.56
C ARG A 274 -30.91 -21.93 -25.22
N ARG A 275 -30.14 -21.62 -26.26
CA ARG A 275 -30.27 -20.53 -27.26
C ARG A 275 -31.61 -20.56 -28.01
N SER A 276 -32.11 -19.39 -28.42
CA SER A 276 -32.54 -19.13 -29.80
C SER A 276 -32.63 -17.63 -30.10
N ALA A 277 -32.32 -17.30 -31.35
CA ALA A 277 -32.23 -15.97 -31.92
C ALA A 277 -33.60 -15.43 -32.42
N ALA A 278 -33.57 -14.13 -32.74
CA ALA A 278 -34.28 -13.43 -33.83
C ALA A 278 -35.69 -12.82 -33.60
N ARG A 279 -35.74 -11.51 -33.95
CA ARG A 279 -36.87 -10.67 -34.42
C ARG A 279 -37.95 -10.37 -33.34
N ARG A 280 -38.17 -9.12 -32.93
CA ARG A 280 -38.56 -7.92 -33.70
C ARG A 280 -38.12 -6.66 -32.97
#